data_AF-I1BHA5-F1
#
_entry.id   AF-I1BHA5-F1
#
_cell.length_a   1.000
_cell.length_b   1.000
_cell.length_c   1.000
_cell.angle_alpha   90.00
_cell.angle_beta   90.00
_cell.angle_gamma   90.00
#
_symmetry.space_group_name_H-M   'P 1'
#
loop_
_entity.id
_entity.type
_entity.pdbx_description
1 polymer ?
#
loop_
_entity_poly.entity_id
_entity_poly.type
_entity_poly.pdbx_seq_one_letter_code
_entity_poly.pdbx_strand_id
1 'polypeptide(L)'
;MIEVWQDFGLLDSTDFSAMATESTTIIIPRQYTKLSEGKISGAFANMKSDEWRTWVVALSPFLLKQRLSGEHFVNWLRYVDAVKLVTGPSITVEDIDTAHLLMRNFGKTCVELYGESMPIPNMHMHLHLKESFLDFGPSYSFWLYGFERLNGDMKDININFKTGFETTYATMFIQNVHTQDLVYSLHSFINSTNEDMLLLTKFIEEIGEVTNDESGLTPFDYSRFIDGPSLFNSTITGSEPLPPTSYPLKFNKKTELICHEHYDALKNYYMNTYATMTTNTYIDTTIHSFKKITLLGQLYQPASDNSLSLSSSPSSFIQAIVDNQLRIGQISYFFTHSFGDNTHYFAFVNWYSHATQHFPTFDGTGIQVWKNQYKPVSRLSILPIHRIYNPVAVKPYIDNNILTLSLPRKIYM
;
A
#
# COMPACT_ATOMS: atom_id res chain seq x y z
N MET A 1 20.32 -7.85 -14.08
CA MET A 1 19.29 -8.17 -15.10
C MET A 1 19.23 -7.15 -16.21
N ILE A 2 19.07 -5.86 -15.94
CA ILE A 2 18.97 -4.85 -17.00
C ILE A 2 20.21 -4.85 -17.91
N GLU A 3 21.42 -4.80 -17.32
CA GLU A 3 22.69 -4.93 -18.05
C GLU A 3 22.75 -6.22 -18.87
N VAL A 4 22.38 -7.35 -18.26
CA VAL A 4 22.33 -8.67 -18.94
C VAL A 4 21.39 -8.63 -20.15
N TRP A 5 20.22 -7.99 -20.05
CA TRP A 5 19.32 -7.87 -21.18
C TRP A 5 19.89 -6.97 -22.29
N GLN A 6 20.70 -5.97 -21.97
CA GLN A 6 21.40 -5.18 -22.97
C GLN A 6 22.53 -5.97 -23.65
N ASP A 7 23.32 -6.70 -22.87
CA ASP A 7 24.45 -7.50 -23.38
C ASP A 7 23.98 -8.59 -24.36
N PHE A 8 22.80 -9.16 -24.10
CA PHE A 8 22.16 -10.15 -24.97
C PHE A 8 21.30 -9.52 -26.09
N GLY A 9 21.27 -8.19 -26.21
CA GLY A 9 20.51 -7.47 -27.25
C GLY A 9 18.99 -7.62 -27.13
N LEU A 10 18.49 -7.92 -25.92
CA LEU A 10 17.05 -8.05 -25.63
C LEU A 10 16.38 -6.72 -25.35
N LEU A 11 17.15 -5.72 -24.88
CA LEU A 11 16.69 -4.35 -24.66
C LEU A 11 17.78 -3.37 -25.10
N ASP A 12 17.36 -2.25 -25.66
CA ASP A 12 18.28 -1.17 -26.03
C ASP A 12 17.87 0.21 -25.47
N SER A 13 18.61 1.25 -25.84
CA SER A 13 18.33 2.63 -25.40
C SER A 13 17.01 3.18 -25.93
N THR A 14 16.52 2.67 -27.07
CA THR A 14 15.21 3.03 -27.62
C THR A 14 14.09 2.42 -26.80
N ASP A 15 14.24 1.17 -26.34
CA ASP A 15 13.33 0.52 -25.41
C ASP A 15 13.23 1.28 -24.09
N PHE A 16 14.37 1.72 -23.54
CA PHE A 16 14.41 2.49 -22.30
C PHE A 16 13.69 3.83 -22.43
N SER A 17 13.87 4.52 -23.56
CA SER A 17 13.17 5.77 -23.85
C SER A 17 11.66 5.56 -24.01
N ALA A 18 11.25 4.46 -24.65
CA ALA A 18 9.85 4.09 -24.79
C ALA A 18 9.25 3.71 -23.43
N MET A 19 9.96 2.95 -22.59
CA MET A 19 9.54 2.61 -21.23
C MET A 19 9.39 3.85 -20.35
N ALA A 20 10.30 4.82 -20.48
CA ALA A 20 10.22 6.08 -19.73
C ALA A 20 8.92 6.81 -20.06
N THR A 21 8.64 7.00 -21.36
CA THR A 21 7.39 7.62 -21.83
C THR A 21 6.16 6.86 -21.34
N GLU A 22 6.16 5.54 -21.50
CA GLU A 22 5.03 4.68 -21.13
C GLU A 22 4.79 4.67 -19.61
N SER A 23 5.85 4.75 -18.79
CA SER A 23 5.75 4.78 -17.33
C SER A 23 4.92 5.94 -16.81
N THR A 24 4.87 7.07 -17.54
CA THR A 24 4.07 8.24 -17.17
C THR A 24 2.56 7.97 -17.19
N THR A 25 2.14 6.97 -17.97
CA THR A 25 0.74 6.54 -18.09
C THR A 25 0.32 5.56 -16.98
N ILE A 26 1.29 5.03 -16.23
CA ILE A 26 1.05 4.07 -15.16
C ILE A 26 0.83 4.85 -13.86
N ILE A 27 -0.37 4.72 -13.32
CA ILE A 27 -0.72 5.24 -12.00
C ILE A 27 -0.23 4.22 -10.98
N ILE A 28 0.72 4.65 -10.15
CA ILE A 28 1.18 3.88 -9.01
C ILE A 28 0.71 4.52 -7.70
N PRO A 29 0.24 3.74 -6.72
CA PRO A 29 -0.13 4.23 -5.39
C PRO A 29 1.03 4.99 -4.73
N ARG A 30 0.72 6.05 -3.95
CA ARG A 30 1.74 6.98 -3.42
C ARG A 30 2.80 6.35 -2.52
N GLN A 31 2.51 5.21 -1.91
CA GLN A 31 3.45 4.45 -1.08
C GLN A 31 4.58 3.77 -1.90
N TYR A 32 4.46 3.74 -3.23
CA TYR A 32 5.50 3.34 -4.14
C TYR A 32 6.21 4.57 -4.69
N THR A 33 7.54 4.62 -4.54
CA THR A 33 8.35 5.73 -5.03
C THR A 33 8.21 5.84 -6.55
N LYS A 34 7.81 7.02 -7.04
CA LYS A 34 7.73 7.34 -8.46
C LYS A 34 9.12 7.45 -9.06
N LEU A 35 9.38 6.65 -10.09
CA LEU A 35 10.60 6.75 -10.88
C LEU A 35 10.49 7.94 -11.83
N SER A 36 11.57 8.70 -11.96
CA SER A 36 11.67 9.74 -12.98
C SER A 36 11.94 9.13 -14.35
N GLU A 37 11.41 9.76 -15.39
CA GLU A 37 11.66 9.36 -16.78
C GLU A 37 13.15 9.31 -17.10
N GLY A 38 13.92 10.29 -16.61
CA GLY A 38 15.37 10.34 -16.79
C GLY A 38 16.12 9.16 -16.19
N LYS A 39 15.61 8.55 -15.11
CA LYS A 39 16.20 7.32 -14.56
C LYS A 39 15.94 6.13 -15.46
N ILE A 40 14.72 6.00 -15.97
CA ILE A 40 14.35 4.87 -16.84
C ILE A 40 15.08 4.97 -18.18
N SER A 41 15.08 6.15 -18.82
CA SER A 41 15.77 6.37 -20.10
C SER A 41 17.29 6.31 -19.96
N GLY A 42 17.83 6.72 -18.80
CA GLY A 42 19.25 6.60 -18.44
C GLY A 42 19.67 5.22 -17.93
N ALA A 43 19.02 4.15 -18.41
CA ALA A 43 19.33 2.76 -18.07
C ALA A 43 19.35 2.46 -16.56
N PHE A 44 18.44 3.08 -15.80
CA PHE A 44 18.19 2.80 -14.38
C PHE A 44 19.38 3.14 -13.45
N ALA A 45 20.28 4.02 -13.90
CA ALA A 45 21.44 4.45 -13.13
C ALA A 45 21.04 5.15 -11.81
N ASN A 46 21.79 4.87 -10.74
CA ASN A 46 21.65 5.50 -9.42
C ASN A 46 20.25 5.35 -8.79
N MET A 47 19.57 4.24 -9.07
CA MET A 47 18.31 3.91 -8.40
C MET A 47 18.54 3.50 -6.94
N LYS A 48 17.73 4.08 -6.06
CA LYS A 48 17.64 3.70 -4.65
C LYS A 48 16.85 2.41 -4.50
N SER A 49 17.02 1.74 -3.38
CA SER A 49 16.39 0.45 -3.08
C SER A 49 14.86 0.47 -3.17
N ASP A 50 14.18 1.54 -2.69
CA ASP A 50 12.71 1.66 -2.81
C ASP A 50 12.27 1.94 -4.26
N GLU A 51 13.10 2.58 -5.08
CA GLU A 51 12.85 2.73 -6.52
C GLU A 51 12.99 1.38 -7.23
N TRP A 52 13.99 0.58 -6.87
CA TRP A 52 14.13 -0.80 -7.37
C TRP A 52 12.93 -1.65 -7.02
N ARG A 53 12.40 -1.51 -5.80
CA ARG A 53 11.16 -2.19 -5.40
C ARG A 53 10.00 -1.77 -6.30
N THR A 54 9.76 -0.48 -6.51
CA THR A 54 8.71 -0.01 -7.42
C THR A 54 8.91 -0.53 -8.84
N TRP A 55 10.13 -0.50 -9.36
CA TRP A 55 10.45 -1.07 -10.66
C TRP A 55 10.04 -2.54 -10.74
N VAL A 56 10.51 -3.36 -9.80
CA VAL A 56 10.25 -4.80 -9.80
C VAL A 56 8.76 -5.09 -9.69
N VAL A 57 8.07 -4.60 -8.66
CA VAL A 57 6.71 -5.07 -8.38
C VAL A 57 5.60 -4.33 -9.12
N ALA A 58 5.83 -3.07 -9.53
CA ALA A 58 4.78 -2.21 -10.06
C ALA A 58 4.97 -1.84 -11.53
N LEU A 59 6.19 -1.56 -12.00
CA LEU A 59 6.41 -1.03 -13.35
C LEU A 59 6.82 -2.12 -14.34
N SER A 60 7.80 -2.95 -13.98
CA SER A 60 8.39 -3.94 -14.87
C SER A 60 7.39 -4.96 -15.44
N PRO A 61 6.32 -5.40 -14.73
CA PRO A 61 5.34 -6.29 -15.34
C PRO A 61 4.59 -5.66 -16.51
N PHE A 62 4.29 -4.35 -16.43
CA PHE A 62 3.66 -3.63 -17.54
C PHE A 62 4.67 -3.32 -18.64
N LEU A 63 5.82 -2.76 -18.26
CA LEU A 63 6.78 -2.19 -19.21
C LEU A 63 7.57 -3.27 -19.96
N LEU A 64 7.86 -4.42 -19.35
CA LEU A 64 8.59 -5.49 -20.03
C LEU A 64 7.68 -6.39 -20.87
N LYS A 65 6.36 -6.38 -20.66
CA LYS A 65 5.44 -7.34 -21.30
C LYS A 65 5.48 -7.35 -22.83
N GLN A 66 5.69 -6.16 -23.42
CA GLN A 66 5.74 -5.98 -24.87
C GLN A 66 7.18 -6.00 -25.42
N ARG A 67 8.18 -6.11 -24.55
CA ARG A 67 9.61 -5.95 -24.89
C ARG A 67 10.40 -7.23 -24.68
N LEU A 68 10.16 -7.92 -23.57
CA LEU A 68 10.67 -9.25 -23.31
C LEU A 68 9.62 -10.29 -23.70
N SER A 69 10.05 -11.31 -24.44
CA SER A 69 9.18 -12.40 -24.91
C SER A 69 9.64 -13.75 -24.36
N GLY A 70 8.74 -14.74 -24.44
CA GLY A 70 9.02 -16.12 -24.05
C GLY A 70 9.51 -16.27 -22.62
N GLU A 71 10.50 -17.15 -22.45
CA GLU A 71 11.02 -17.54 -21.13
C GLU A 71 11.71 -16.37 -20.40
N HIS A 72 12.23 -15.36 -21.10
CA HIS A 72 12.86 -14.20 -20.46
C HIS A 72 11.87 -13.42 -19.57
N PHE A 73 10.68 -13.15 -20.11
CA PHE A 73 9.63 -12.42 -19.38
C PHE A 73 9.00 -13.30 -18.31
N VAL A 74 8.71 -14.57 -18.62
CA VAL A 74 8.17 -15.54 -17.66
C VAL A 74 9.12 -15.70 -16.47
N ASN A 75 10.42 -15.81 -16.73
CA ASN A 75 11.40 -15.95 -15.66
C ASN A 75 11.50 -14.69 -14.79
N TRP A 76 11.46 -13.50 -15.40
CA TRP A 76 11.41 -12.25 -14.64
C TRP A 76 10.17 -12.17 -13.75
N LEU A 77 8.99 -12.59 -14.25
CA LEU A 77 7.78 -12.60 -13.44
C LEU A 77 7.87 -13.55 -12.24
N ARG A 78 8.56 -14.69 -12.34
CA ARG A 78 8.84 -15.54 -11.17
C ARG A 78 9.57 -14.77 -10.07
N TYR A 79 10.55 -13.94 -10.43
CA TYR A 79 11.23 -13.05 -9.49
C TYR A 79 10.30 -11.97 -8.93
N VAL A 80 9.47 -11.36 -9.77
CA VAL A 80 8.46 -10.37 -9.32
C VAL A 80 7.52 -10.98 -8.29
N ASP A 81 7.00 -12.18 -8.53
CA ASP A 81 6.08 -12.85 -7.62
C ASP A 81 6.77 -13.22 -6.30
N ALA A 82 8.00 -13.70 -6.34
CA ALA A 82 8.81 -13.93 -5.14
C ALA A 82 8.97 -12.65 -4.32
N VAL A 83 9.31 -11.52 -4.96
CA VAL A 83 9.48 -10.22 -4.29
C VAL A 83 8.15 -9.71 -3.71
N LYS A 84 7.02 -9.95 -4.38
CA LYS A 84 5.70 -9.59 -3.86
C LYS A 84 5.35 -10.35 -2.59
N LEU A 85 5.64 -11.66 -2.54
CA LEU A 85 5.41 -12.48 -1.34
C LEU A 85 6.25 -11.99 -0.16
N VAL A 86 7.56 -11.86 -0.36
CA VAL A 86 8.48 -11.55 0.75
C VAL A 86 8.43 -10.11 1.23
N THR A 87 7.81 -9.20 0.46
CA THR A 87 7.57 -7.80 0.86
C THR A 87 6.13 -7.56 1.32
N GLY A 88 5.35 -8.63 1.50
CA GLY A 88 4.01 -8.61 2.07
C GLY A 88 4.00 -8.21 3.54
N PRO A 89 2.87 -7.67 4.04
CA PRO A 89 2.76 -7.18 5.41
C PRO A 89 2.91 -8.28 6.48
N SER A 90 2.42 -9.47 6.15
CA SER A 90 2.64 -10.72 6.86
C SER A 90 3.21 -11.72 5.87
N ILE A 91 3.83 -12.76 6.40
CA ILE A 91 4.38 -13.86 5.59
C ILE A 91 4.11 -15.17 6.33
N THR A 92 3.54 -16.15 5.62
CA THR A 92 3.33 -17.51 6.14
C THR A 92 4.51 -18.41 5.78
N VAL A 93 4.59 -19.60 6.38
CA VAL A 93 5.62 -20.59 6.02
C VAL A 93 5.43 -21.04 4.56
N GLU A 94 4.18 -21.17 4.13
CA GLU A 94 3.82 -21.47 2.74
C GLU A 94 4.28 -20.38 1.77
N ASP A 95 4.14 -19.10 2.14
CA ASP A 95 4.64 -17.97 1.34
C ASP A 95 6.17 -18.00 1.25
N ILE A 96 6.86 -18.30 2.35
CA ILE A 96 8.33 -18.43 2.41
C ILE A 96 8.79 -19.55 1.47
N ASP A 97 8.17 -20.72 1.56
CA ASP A 97 8.49 -21.87 0.71
C ASP A 97 8.24 -21.58 -0.78
N THR A 98 7.13 -20.92 -1.08
CA THR A 98 6.78 -20.52 -2.44
C THR A 98 7.79 -19.50 -2.99
N ALA A 99 8.12 -18.46 -2.21
CA ALA A 99 9.11 -17.46 -2.59
C ALA A 99 10.50 -18.08 -2.80
N HIS A 100 10.93 -18.99 -1.93
CA HIS A 100 12.20 -19.70 -2.07
C HIS A 100 12.24 -20.52 -3.37
N LEU A 101 11.18 -21.26 -3.69
CA LEU A 101 11.10 -22.02 -4.93
C LEU A 101 11.15 -21.11 -6.17
N LEU A 102 10.40 -20.01 -6.14
CA LEU A 102 10.38 -19.03 -7.22
C LEU A 102 11.76 -18.39 -7.44
N MET A 103 12.45 -17.96 -6.39
CA MET A 103 13.80 -17.39 -6.48
C MET A 103 14.84 -18.40 -6.97
N ARG A 104 14.76 -19.65 -6.48
CA ARG A 104 15.64 -20.73 -6.92
C ARG A 104 15.46 -21.02 -8.41
N ASN A 105 14.20 -21.14 -8.86
CA ASN A 105 13.89 -21.38 -10.27
C ASN A 105 14.29 -20.18 -11.14
N PHE A 106 14.09 -18.95 -10.65
CA PHE A 106 14.57 -17.74 -11.32
C PHE A 106 16.07 -17.78 -11.59
N GLY A 107 16.88 -18.11 -10.57
CA GLY A 107 18.33 -18.24 -10.71
C GLY A 107 18.75 -19.34 -11.68
N LYS A 108 18.11 -20.53 -11.60
CA LYS A 108 18.37 -21.63 -12.53
C LYS A 108 18.08 -21.28 -13.98
N THR A 109 16.91 -20.72 -14.25
CA THR A 109 16.53 -20.33 -15.62
C THR A 109 17.39 -19.16 -16.11
N CYS A 110 17.89 -18.28 -15.23
CA CYS A 110 18.91 -17.30 -15.61
C CYS A 110 20.20 -17.96 -16.11
N VAL A 111 20.66 -19.05 -15.50
CA VAL A 111 21.83 -19.83 -15.98
C VAL A 111 21.53 -20.45 -17.35
N GLU A 112 20.35 -21.03 -17.53
CA GLU A 112 19.94 -21.66 -18.79
C GLU A 112 19.84 -20.63 -19.94
N LEU A 113 19.34 -19.43 -19.66
CA LEU A 113 19.14 -18.38 -20.66
C LEU A 113 20.40 -17.55 -20.96
N TYR A 114 21.24 -17.32 -19.95
CA TYR A 114 22.34 -16.35 -20.03
C TYR A 114 23.73 -16.94 -19.75
N GLY A 115 23.82 -18.24 -19.49
CA GLY A 115 25.09 -18.97 -19.31
C GLY A 115 25.54 -19.15 -17.86
N GLU A 116 26.57 -19.98 -17.68
CA GLU A 116 27.06 -20.43 -16.35
C GLU A 116 27.64 -19.33 -15.47
N SER A 117 28.12 -18.23 -16.07
CA SER A 117 28.65 -17.08 -15.34
C SER A 117 27.58 -16.14 -14.77
N MET A 118 26.30 -16.40 -15.06
CA MET A 118 25.19 -15.53 -14.68
C MET A 118 24.92 -15.40 -13.16
N PRO A 119 25.09 -16.44 -12.32
CA PRO A 119 24.80 -16.33 -10.89
C PRO A 119 25.71 -15.33 -10.19
N ILE A 120 25.18 -14.15 -9.90
CA ILE A 120 25.85 -13.12 -9.09
C ILE A 120 25.64 -13.37 -7.59
N PRO A 121 26.47 -12.79 -6.70
CA PRO A 121 26.35 -12.99 -5.25
C PRO A 121 24.94 -12.74 -4.70
N ASN A 122 24.23 -11.70 -5.16
CA ASN A 122 22.86 -11.44 -4.72
C ASN A 122 21.87 -12.54 -5.13
N MET A 123 22.05 -13.16 -6.30
CA MET A 123 21.22 -14.30 -6.72
C MET A 123 21.50 -15.53 -5.87
N HIS A 124 22.77 -15.73 -5.47
CA HIS A 124 23.11 -16.78 -4.50
C HIS A 124 22.46 -16.51 -3.14
N MET A 125 22.48 -15.25 -2.67
CA MET A 125 21.86 -14.87 -1.39
C MET A 125 20.36 -15.11 -1.35
N HIS A 126 19.65 -15.08 -2.48
CA HIS A 126 18.23 -15.45 -2.52
C HIS A 126 17.95 -16.85 -1.97
N LEU A 127 18.90 -17.78 -2.09
CA LEU A 127 18.76 -19.15 -1.58
C LEU A 127 18.79 -19.23 -0.06
N HIS A 128 19.33 -18.21 0.61
CA HIS A 128 19.48 -18.13 2.08
C HIS A 128 18.44 -17.18 2.74
N LEU A 129 17.58 -16.55 1.93
CA LEU A 129 16.54 -15.67 2.47
C LEU A 129 15.47 -16.42 3.24
N LYS A 130 15.23 -17.70 2.90
CA LYS A 130 14.25 -18.54 3.58
C LYS A 130 14.55 -18.64 5.07
N GLU A 131 15.78 -18.94 5.41
CA GLU A 131 16.29 -19.04 6.78
C GLU A 131 16.10 -17.71 7.51
N SER A 132 16.39 -16.59 6.84
CA SER A 132 16.19 -15.26 7.41
C SER A 132 14.70 -14.98 7.75
N PHE A 133 13.77 -15.38 6.88
CA PHE A 133 12.34 -15.21 7.16
C PHE A 133 11.84 -16.12 8.29
N LEU A 134 12.38 -17.34 8.40
CA LEU A 134 12.03 -18.27 9.47
C LEU A 134 12.57 -17.79 10.83
N ASP A 135 13.77 -17.20 10.85
CA ASP A 135 14.42 -16.74 12.08
C ASP A 135 13.90 -15.38 12.55
N PHE A 136 13.65 -14.44 11.62
CA PHE A 136 13.38 -13.03 11.94
C PHE A 136 11.96 -12.55 11.57
N GLY A 137 11.15 -13.39 10.93
CA GLY A 137 9.80 -13.04 10.49
C GLY A 137 9.78 -12.21 9.19
N PRO A 138 8.76 -11.36 8.95
CA PRO A 138 8.63 -10.58 7.71
C PRO A 138 9.84 -9.69 7.41
N SER A 139 10.03 -9.31 6.13
CA SER A 139 11.18 -8.49 5.70
C SER A 139 11.33 -7.19 6.51
N TYR A 140 10.22 -6.62 6.94
CA TYR A 140 10.15 -5.39 7.72
C TYR A 140 10.89 -5.48 9.06
N SER A 141 11.03 -6.68 9.63
CA SER A 141 11.70 -6.91 10.91
C SER A 141 13.21 -6.82 10.84
N PHE A 142 13.82 -7.09 9.67
CA PHE A 142 15.28 -7.23 9.57
C PHE A 142 15.91 -6.50 8.37
N TRP A 143 15.12 -5.84 7.51
CA TRP A 143 15.66 -5.02 6.44
C TRP A 143 16.39 -3.77 6.96
N LEU A 144 17.32 -3.25 6.17
CA LEU A 144 18.21 -2.17 6.61
C LEU A 144 17.67 -0.74 6.39
N TYR A 145 16.45 -0.58 5.88
CA TYR A 145 15.87 0.75 5.62
C TYR A 145 15.73 1.61 6.87
N GLY A 146 15.48 0.99 8.03
CA GLY A 146 15.48 1.71 9.31
C GLY A 146 16.85 2.35 9.59
N PHE A 147 17.92 1.58 9.45
CA PHE A 147 19.28 2.06 9.65
C PHE A 147 19.71 3.10 8.60
N GLU A 148 19.30 2.94 7.33
CA GLU A 148 19.59 3.94 6.29
C GLU A 148 18.95 5.29 6.57
N ARG A 149 17.70 5.31 7.09
CA ARG A 149 17.05 6.55 7.54
C ARG A 149 17.80 7.20 8.69
N LEU A 150 18.15 6.42 9.72
CA LEU A 150 18.93 6.92 10.85
C LEU A 150 20.30 7.45 10.43
N ASN A 151 20.95 6.83 9.45
CA ASN A 151 22.19 7.35 8.86
C ASN A 151 21.98 8.71 8.16
N GLY A 152 20.80 8.93 7.58
CA GLY A 152 20.38 10.23 7.04
C GLY A 152 20.24 11.27 8.15
N ASP A 153 19.47 10.95 9.19
CA ASP A 153 19.25 11.84 10.34
C ASP A 153 20.57 12.22 11.02
N MET A 154 21.50 11.25 11.13
CA MET A 154 22.83 11.51 11.66
C MET A 154 23.67 12.44 10.76
N LYS A 155 23.47 12.46 9.44
CA LYS A 155 24.20 13.41 8.58
C LYS A 155 23.76 14.85 8.78
N ASP A 156 22.52 15.06 9.23
CA ASP A 156 21.96 16.40 9.46
C ASP A 156 22.38 16.98 10.82
N ILE A 157 22.98 16.17 11.69
CA ILE A 157 23.57 16.63 12.94
C ILE A 157 24.79 17.50 12.65
N ASN A 158 24.69 18.78 13.02
CA ASN A 158 25.80 19.72 12.91
C ASN A 158 26.90 19.37 13.90
N ILE A 159 27.98 18.74 13.42
CA ILE A 159 29.19 18.50 14.19
C ILE A 159 30.30 19.48 13.78
N ASN A 160 31.11 19.88 14.74
CA ASN A 160 32.28 20.73 14.49
C ASN A 160 33.49 19.96 13.93
N PHE A 161 33.31 18.67 13.58
CA PHE A 161 34.33 17.74 13.05
C PHE A 161 35.64 17.66 13.87
N LYS A 162 35.57 17.97 15.16
CA LYS A 162 36.69 17.78 16.10
C LYS A 162 36.53 16.45 16.84
N THR A 163 37.59 16.00 17.51
CA THR A 163 37.58 14.77 18.34
C THR A 163 36.42 14.78 19.33
N GLY A 164 35.70 13.65 19.45
CA GLY A 164 34.54 13.51 20.34
C GLY A 164 33.17 13.72 19.68
N PHE A 165 33.09 13.70 18.35
CA PHE A 165 31.82 13.76 17.62
C PHE A 165 30.92 12.53 17.91
N GLU A 166 31.52 11.40 18.30
CA GLU A 166 30.80 10.20 18.76
C GLU A 166 29.93 10.50 19.98
N THR A 167 30.44 11.31 20.92
CA THR A 167 29.69 11.76 22.09
C THR A 167 28.53 12.66 21.69
N THR A 168 28.72 13.54 20.70
CA THR A 168 27.65 14.38 20.15
C THR A 168 26.57 13.53 19.49
N TYR A 169 26.95 12.54 18.67
CA TYR A 169 26.01 11.61 18.06
C TYR A 169 25.21 10.83 19.11
N ALA A 170 25.89 10.24 20.09
CA ALA A 170 25.24 9.48 21.15
C ALA A 170 24.29 10.37 21.97
N THR A 171 24.71 11.59 22.31
CA THR A 171 23.88 12.54 23.07
C THR A 171 22.63 12.94 22.29
N MET A 172 22.78 13.30 21.01
CA MET A 172 21.64 13.73 20.18
C MET A 172 20.67 12.58 19.93
N PHE A 173 21.19 11.36 19.70
CA PHE A 173 20.37 10.17 19.54
C PHE A 173 19.55 9.88 20.80
N ILE A 174 20.20 9.86 21.98
CA ILE A 174 19.54 9.65 23.27
C ILE A 174 18.48 10.75 23.53
N GLN A 175 18.79 12.00 23.22
CA GLN A 175 17.85 13.11 23.34
C GLN A 175 16.64 12.92 22.41
N ASN A 176 16.84 12.53 21.15
CA ASN A 176 15.73 12.31 20.22
C ASN A 176 14.82 11.16 20.67
N VAL A 177 15.40 10.03 21.10
CA VAL A 177 14.64 8.89 21.62
C VAL A 177 13.84 9.28 22.87
N HIS A 178 14.49 9.91 23.85
CA HIS A 178 13.80 10.30 25.08
C HIS A 178 12.86 11.50 24.92
N THR A 179 13.03 12.33 23.90
CA THR A 179 12.05 13.36 23.57
C THR A 179 10.73 12.72 23.15
N GLN A 180 10.77 11.61 22.40
CA GLN A 180 9.56 10.85 22.09
C GLN A 180 8.94 10.26 23.36
N ASP A 181 9.74 9.62 24.24
CA ASP A 181 9.25 9.09 25.53
C ASP A 181 8.63 10.17 26.44
N LEU A 182 9.25 11.35 26.48
CA LEU A 182 8.75 12.51 27.21
C LEU A 182 7.43 13.02 26.61
N VAL A 183 7.32 13.09 25.29
CA VAL A 183 6.08 13.47 24.61
C VAL A 183 4.95 12.48 24.91
N TYR A 184 5.23 11.17 24.88
CA TYR A 184 4.28 10.14 25.29
C TYR A 184 3.87 10.29 26.76
N SER A 185 4.82 10.54 27.65
CA SER A 185 4.58 10.71 29.08
C SER A 185 3.80 12.00 29.39
N LEU A 186 4.09 13.09 28.67
CA LEU A 186 3.42 14.38 28.82
C LEU A 186 1.94 14.30 28.43
N HIS A 187 1.57 13.50 27.43
CA HIS A 187 0.17 13.36 27.04
C HIS A 187 -0.71 12.77 28.16
N SER A 188 -0.16 11.91 29.02
CA SER A 188 -0.87 11.40 30.21
C SER A 188 -1.16 12.49 31.26
N PHE A 189 -0.44 13.61 31.22
CA PHE A 189 -0.64 14.79 32.06
C PHE A 189 -1.57 15.84 31.45
N ILE A 190 -1.91 15.76 30.15
CA ILE A 190 -2.73 16.75 29.40
C ILE A 190 -4.25 16.58 29.69
N ASN A 191 -4.62 16.28 30.94
CA ASN A 191 -6.02 16.32 31.40
C ASN A 191 -6.34 17.55 32.26
N SER A 192 -5.48 18.58 32.28
CA SER A 192 -5.70 19.81 33.04
C SER A 192 -5.77 21.04 32.13
N THR A 193 -6.90 21.74 32.21
CA THR A 193 -7.27 22.99 31.52
C THR A 193 -6.32 24.16 31.81
N ASN A 194 -5.25 24.34 31.02
CA ASN A 194 -4.43 25.56 31.05
C ASN A 194 -4.02 25.99 29.63
N GLU A 195 -4.18 27.28 29.31
CA GLU A 195 -3.95 27.84 27.96
C GLU A 195 -2.49 27.69 27.48
N ASP A 196 -1.51 27.69 28.39
CA ASP A 196 -0.09 27.47 28.05
C ASP A 196 0.19 26.03 27.55
N MET A 197 -0.61 25.05 27.98
CA MET A 197 -0.49 23.66 27.52
C MET A 197 -1.01 23.48 26.09
N LEU A 198 -1.93 24.33 25.62
CA LEU A 198 -2.47 24.31 24.26
C LEU A 198 -1.42 24.73 23.21
N LEU A 199 -0.51 25.62 23.59
CA LEU A 199 0.66 26.00 22.77
C LEU A 199 1.67 24.84 22.70
N LEU A 200 1.84 24.10 23.80
CA LEU A 200 2.68 22.90 23.83
C LEU A 200 2.10 21.78 22.96
N THR A 201 0.78 21.56 22.99
CA THR A 201 0.08 20.59 22.13
C THR A 201 0.27 20.92 20.64
N LYS A 202 0.14 22.20 20.26
CA LYS A 202 0.38 22.65 18.88
C LYS A 202 1.82 22.46 18.42
N PHE A 203 2.79 22.62 19.32
CA PHE A 203 4.21 22.43 19.04
C PHE A 203 4.58 20.93 18.93
N ILE A 204 3.95 20.08 19.76
CA ILE A 204 4.09 18.62 19.72
C ILE A 204 3.46 18.04 18.44
N GLU A 205 2.30 18.54 18.01
CA GLU A 205 1.66 18.19 16.73
C GLU A 205 2.53 18.57 15.50
N GLU A 206 3.43 19.56 15.64
CA GLU A 206 4.38 19.96 14.60
C GLU A 206 5.65 19.08 14.55
N ILE A 207 5.98 18.39 15.65
CA ILE A 207 7.25 17.64 15.82
C ILE A 207 7.07 16.11 15.79
N GLY A 208 5.90 15.58 16.12
CA GLY A 208 5.66 14.14 16.11
C GLY A 208 4.21 13.75 15.79
N GLU A 209 4.05 12.80 14.87
CA GLU A 209 2.79 12.05 14.69
C GLU A 209 2.54 11.22 15.97
N VAL A 210 1.94 11.83 16.99
CA VAL A 210 1.55 11.14 18.23
C VAL A 210 0.07 10.82 18.17
N THR A 211 -0.23 9.55 18.41
CA THR A 211 -1.56 8.97 18.33
C THR A 211 -1.97 8.57 19.73
N ASN A 212 -3.06 9.14 20.23
CA ASN A 212 -3.64 8.72 21.50
C ASN A 212 -4.93 7.94 21.26
N ASP A 213 -4.98 6.78 21.90
CA ASP A 213 -6.20 6.01 22.09
C ASP A 213 -6.86 6.51 23.39
N GLU A 214 -7.63 7.59 23.27
CA GLU A 214 -8.49 8.09 24.37
C GLU A 214 -9.87 7.43 24.39
N SER A 215 -10.14 6.49 23.47
CA SER A 215 -11.39 5.75 23.49
C SER A 215 -11.23 4.53 24.39
N GLY A 216 -11.98 4.45 25.49
CA GLY A 216 -12.04 3.27 26.36
C GLY A 216 -12.67 2.03 25.68
N LEU A 217 -12.23 1.71 24.46
CA LEU A 217 -12.63 0.58 23.65
C LEU A 217 -11.46 -0.40 23.49
N THR A 218 -11.79 -1.62 23.08
CA THR A 218 -10.87 -2.75 22.90
C THR A 218 -9.53 -2.34 22.26
N PRO A 219 -8.37 -2.78 22.81
CA PRO A 219 -7.06 -2.49 22.25
C PRO A 219 -6.99 -2.82 20.75
N PHE A 220 -6.32 -1.96 19.97
CA PHE A 220 -6.08 -2.24 18.56
C PHE A 220 -5.33 -3.57 18.38
N ASP A 221 -5.96 -4.53 17.70
CA ASP A 221 -5.38 -5.83 17.38
C ASP A 221 -4.78 -5.80 15.97
N TYR A 222 -3.45 -5.74 15.91
CA TYR A 222 -2.69 -5.71 14.66
C TYR A 222 -2.95 -6.95 13.80
N SER A 223 -2.98 -8.13 14.40
CA SER A 223 -3.16 -9.40 13.68
C SER A 223 -4.54 -9.45 13.02
N ARG A 224 -5.58 -9.07 13.76
CA ARG A 224 -6.95 -8.99 13.26
C ARG A 224 -7.10 -7.96 12.14
N PHE A 225 -6.37 -6.84 12.19
CA PHE A 225 -6.41 -5.85 11.11
C PHE A 225 -5.74 -6.35 9.82
N ILE A 226 -4.61 -7.06 9.93
CA ILE A 226 -3.90 -7.63 8.78
C ILE A 226 -4.72 -8.76 8.14
N ASP A 227 -5.31 -9.63 8.95
CA ASP A 227 -6.10 -10.78 8.49
C ASP A 227 -7.50 -10.41 8.02
N GLY A 228 -8.05 -9.32 8.57
CA GLY A 228 -9.40 -8.85 8.30
C GLY A 228 -9.85 -8.85 6.83
N PRO A 229 -9.06 -8.28 5.93
CA PRO A 229 -9.27 -8.32 4.49
C PRO A 229 -9.44 -9.72 3.88
N SER A 230 -8.83 -10.75 4.48
CA SER A 230 -8.86 -12.16 4.06
C SER A 230 -9.94 -12.98 4.81
N LEU A 231 -10.45 -12.48 5.93
CA LEU A 231 -11.49 -13.14 6.72
C LEU A 231 -12.84 -13.02 5.99
N PHE A 232 -13.25 -14.12 5.34
CA PHE A 232 -14.52 -14.24 4.63
C PHE A 232 -15.75 -14.11 5.55
N ASN A 233 -15.58 -14.33 6.86
CA ASN A 233 -16.67 -14.32 7.83
C ASN A 233 -17.00 -12.91 8.34
N SER A 234 -18.26 -12.75 8.77
CA SER A 234 -18.96 -11.50 9.13
C SER A 234 -18.45 -10.77 10.37
N THR A 235 -17.20 -10.98 10.80
CA THR A 235 -16.66 -10.36 12.03
C THR A 235 -16.19 -8.92 11.83
N ILE A 236 -16.04 -8.47 10.58
CA ILE A 236 -15.67 -7.09 10.24
C ILE A 236 -16.88 -6.34 9.71
N THR A 237 -17.38 -5.45 10.55
CA THR A 237 -18.55 -4.59 10.30
C THR A 237 -18.15 -3.15 9.96
N GLY A 238 -16.89 -2.78 10.21
CA GLY A 238 -16.39 -1.41 10.12
C GLY A 238 -16.44 -0.65 11.44
N SER A 239 -16.92 -1.26 12.53
CA SER A 239 -16.87 -0.67 13.88
C SER A 239 -15.63 -1.07 14.68
N GLU A 240 -14.70 -1.83 14.07
CA GLU A 240 -13.45 -2.23 14.71
C GLU A 240 -12.51 -1.02 14.86
N PRO A 241 -11.63 -1.00 15.88
CA PRO A 241 -10.66 0.07 16.05
C PRO A 241 -9.76 0.19 14.81
N LEU A 242 -9.45 1.43 14.43
CA LEU A 242 -8.45 1.72 13.40
C LEU A 242 -7.05 1.71 14.01
N PRO A 243 -5.98 1.52 13.20
CA PRO A 243 -4.62 1.68 13.68
C PRO A 243 -4.44 3.06 14.32
N PRO A 244 -3.66 3.19 15.41
CA PRO A 244 -3.41 4.49 16.04
C PRO A 244 -2.90 5.53 15.02
N THR A 245 -2.01 5.12 14.11
CA THR A 245 -1.47 5.94 12.98
C THR A 245 -2.52 6.52 12.03
N SER A 246 -3.77 6.08 12.11
CA SER A 246 -4.87 6.64 11.32
C SER A 246 -5.39 7.98 11.84
N TYR A 247 -5.03 8.34 13.07
CA TYR A 247 -5.49 9.54 13.76
C TYR A 247 -4.43 10.65 13.77
N PRO A 248 -4.85 11.94 13.89
CA PRO A 248 -6.24 12.41 13.88
C PRO A 248 -6.87 12.40 12.48
N LEU A 249 -8.13 11.94 12.39
CA LEU A 249 -8.91 12.03 11.15
C LEU A 249 -9.36 13.46 10.90
N LYS A 250 -8.98 14.01 9.74
CA LYS A 250 -9.35 15.38 9.35
C LYS A 250 -10.72 15.38 8.69
N PHE A 251 -11.76 15.46 9.52
CA PHE A 251 -13.16 15.52 9.08
C PHE A 251 -13.48 16.83 8.36
N ASN A 252 -14.40 16.73 7.40
CA ASN A 252 -15.00 17.91 6.80
C ASN A 252 -15.85 18.65 7.84
N LYS A 253 -15.74 19.99 7.90
CA LYS A 253 -16.41 20.81 8.92
C LYS A 253 -17.93 20.87 8.78
N LYS A 254 -18.47 20.44 7.65
CA LYS A 254 -19.91 20.45 7.37
C LYS A 254 -20.44 19.04 7.48
N THR A 255 -21.55 18.89 8.19
CA THR A 255 -22.33 17.65 8.15
C THR A 255 -22.94 17.48 6.77
N GLU A 256 -22.82 16.28 6.22
CA GLU A 256 -23.24 15.96 4.85
C GLU A 256 -24.40 14.97 4.90
N LEU A 257 -25.38 15.16 4.01
CA LEU A 257 -26.47 14.22 3.81
C LEU A 257 -26.05 13.22 2.73
N ILE A 258 -26.16 11.94 3.02
CA ILE A 258 -25.94 10.88 2.04
C ILE A 258 -27.05 10.91 0.99
N CYS A 259 -26.69 10.78 -0.29
CA CYS A 259 -27.68 10.77 -1.36
C CYS A 259 -28.53 9.48 -1.32
N HIS A 260 -29.72 9.52 -1.92
CA HIS A 260 -30.69 8.42 -1.83
C HIS A 260 -30.13 7.06 -2.29
N GLU A 261 -29.40 7.02 -3.41
CA GLU A 261 -28.81 5.79 -3.93
C GLU A 261 -27.74 5.21 -2.99
N HIS A 262 -26.90 6.06 -2.40
CA HIS A 262 -25.87 5.62 -1.45
C HIS A 262 -26.49 5.24 -0.09
N TYR A 263 -27.58 5.90 0.30
CA TYR A 263 -28.36 5.55 1.49
C TYR A 263 -28.93 4.14 1.39
N ASP A 264 -29.53 3.80 0.25
CA ASP A 264 -30.08 2.46 0.02
C ASP A 264 -28.98 1.39 0.07
N ALA A 265 -27.79 1.68 -0.47
CA ALA A 265 -26.63 0.82 -0.33
C ALA A 265 -26.20 0.61 1.14
N LEU A 266 -26.15 1.70 1.93
CA LEU A 266 -25.82 1.67 3.36
C LEU A 266 -26.86 0.90 4.18
N LYS A 267 -28.15 1.12 3.92
CA LYS A 267 -29.25 0.39 4.55
C LYS A 267 -29.14 -1.11 4.27
N ASN A 268 -28.92 -1.48 3.01
CA ASN A 268 -28.73 -2.88 2.61
C ASN A 268 -27.46 -3.50 3.23
N TYR A 269 -26.40 -2.71 3.41
CA TYR A 269 -25.19 -3.14 4.11
C TYR A 269 -25.51 -3.52 5.57
N TYR A 270 -26.18 -2.65 6.32
CA TYR A 270 -26.55 -2.92 7.71
C TYR A 270 -27.50 -4.09 7.86
N MET A 271 -28.51 -4.20 6.98
CA MET A 271 -29.44 -5.34 6.98
C MET A 271 -28.75 -6.68 6.77
N ASN A 272 -27.70 -6.71 5.95
CA ASN A 272 -26.93 -7.92 5.69
C ASN A 272 -25.94 -8.23 6.82
N THR A 273 -25.36 -7.20 7.44
CA THR A 273 -24.35 -7.33 8.49
C THR A 273 -24.97 -7.69 9.83
N TYR A 274 -26.12 -7.10 10.16
CA TYR A 274 -26.83 -7.28 11.42
C TYR A 274 -28.13 -8.08 11.17
N ALA A 275 -28.03 -9.41 11.33
CA ALA A 275 -29.10 -10.37 11.02
C ALA A 275 -30.44 -10.13 11.77
N THR A 276 -30.43 -9.34 12.85
CA THR A 276 -31.58 -9.04 13.72
C THR A 276 -32.28 -7.71 13.42
N MET A 277 -31.96 -7.06 12.30
CA MET A 277 -32.62 -5.81 11.90
C MET A 277 -34.11 -6.01 11.61
N THR A 278 -34.98 -5.31 12.35
CA THR A 278 -36.37 -5.13 11.91
C THR A 278 -36.41 -4.10 10.79
N THR A 279 -37.35 -4.23 9.86
CA THR A 279 -37.52 -3.34 8.69
C THR A 279 -37.69 -1.86 9.04
N ASN A 280 -37.97 -1.55 10.32
CA ASN A 280 -38.26 -0.22 10.84
C ASN A 280 -37.11 0.41 11.65
N THR A 281 -35.93 -0.21 11.66
CA THR A 281 -34.77 0.39 12.35
C THR A 281 -34.38 1.68 11.64
N TYR A 282 -34.43 2.80 12.37
CA TYR A 282 -34.06 4.11 11.84
C TYR A 282 -32.55 4.16 11.57
N ILE A 283 -32.16 4.53 10.36
CA ILE A 283 -30.78 4.75 9.95
C ILE A 283 -30.66 6.23 9.64
N ASP A 284 -29.69 6.89 10.27
CA ASP A 284 -29.45 8.31 10.04
C ASP A 284 -29.02 8.55 8.58
N THR A 285 -29.44 9.65 8.00
CA THR A 285 -29.00 10.09 6.67
C THR A 285 -27.73 10.93 6.73
N THR A 286 -27.29 11.27 7.94
CA THR A 286 -26.15 12.14 8.19
C THR A 286 -24.86 11.33 8.20
N ILE A 287 -23.87 11.79 7.44
CA ILE A 287 -22.53 11.20 7.43
C ILE A 287 -21.47 12.25 7.77
N HIS A 288 -20.35 11.80 8.34
CA HIS A 288 -19.19 12.64 8.58
C HIS A 288 -18.04 12.17 7.70
N SER A 289 -17.81 12.88 6.60
CA SER A 289 -16.78 12.53 5.62
C SER A 289 -15.39 13.06 5.99
N PHE A 290 -14.35 12.39 5.49
CA PHE A 290 -12.96 12.79 5.66
C PHE A 290 -12.14 12.53 4.38
N LYS A 291 -11.12 13.37 4.16
CA LYS A 291 -10.44 13.44 2.85
C LYS A 291 -9.35 12.41 2.62
N LYS A 292 -8.76 11.86 3.67
CA LYS A 292 -7.64 10.93 3.57
C LYS A 292 -7.52 10.11 4.85
N ILE A 293 -6.94 8.93 4.73
CA ILE A 293 -6.64 8.08 5.87
C ILE A 293 -5.31 7.38 5.68
N THR A 294 -4.55 7.24 6.77
CA THR A 294 -3.31 6.47 6.80
C THR A 294 -3.57 5.16 7.53
N LEU A 295 -3.39 4.02 6.86
CA LEU A 295 -3.56 2.69 7.46
C LEU A 295 -2.19 2.01 7.51
N LEU A 296 -1.62 1.85 8.72
CA LEU A 296 -0.29 1.25 8.91
C LEU A 296 0.79 1.90 8.03
N GLY A 297 0.80 3.24 8.00
CA GLY A 297 1.69 4.06 7.18
C GLY A 297 1.29 4.19 5.70
N GLN A 298 0.20 3.57 5.26
CA GLN A 298 -0.29 3.69 3.87
C GLN A 298 -1.34 4.77 3.71
N LEU A 299 -1.05 5.75 2.86
CA LEU A 299 -1.99 6.81 2.55
C LEU A 299 -3.02 6.35 1.49
N TYR A 300 -4.29 6.39 1.86
CA TYR A 300 -5.43 6.28 0.97
C TYR A 300 -6.13 7.63 0.84
N GLN A 301 -6.50 7.98 -0.39
CA GLN A 301 -7.17 9.24 -0.71
C GLN A 301 -8.18 9.03 -1.82
N PRO A 302 -9.39 9.62 -1.74
CA PRO A 302 -10.38 9.50 -2.80
C PRO A 302 -9.94 10.13 -4.12
N ALA A 303 -10.62 9.72 -5.19
CA ALA A 303 -10.50 10.38 -6.49
C ALA A 303 -10.90 11.86 -6.37
N SER A 304 -10.20 12.75 -7.07
CA SER A 304 -10.58 14.17 -7.12
C SER A 304 -11.81 14.35 -7.99
N ASP A 305 -12.78 15.16 -7.54
CA ASP A 305 -14.11 15.38 -8.17
C ASP A 305 -14.09 15.87 -9.64
N ASN A 306 -12.93 16.17 -10.23
CA ASN A 306 -12.82 16.83 -11.53
C ASN A 306 -12.11 16.03 -12.63
N SER A 307 -12.24 14.71 -12.67
CA SER A 307 -11.90 14.01 -13.91
C SER A 307 -12.57 12.66 -14.07
N LEU A 308 -13.38 12.53 -15.13
CA LEU A 308 -13.68 11.29 -15.88
C LEU A 308 -12.42 10.67 -16.53
N SER A 309 -11.24 10.99 -16.01
CA SER A 309 -9.94 10.64 -16.54
C SER A 309 -9.15 9.95 -15.44
N LEU A 310 -8.28 9.03 -15.85
CA LEU A 310 -7.27 8.36 -15.02
C LEU A 310 -6.32 9.36 -14.29
N SER A 311 -6.53 10.67 -14.34
CA SER A 311 -5.89 11.69 -13.49
C SER A 311 -6.37 11.73 -12.03
N SER A 312 -7.07 10.71 -11.56
CA SER A 312 -7.51 10.59 -10.17
C SER A 312 -6.33 10.42 -9.20
N SER A 313 -6.52 10.76 -7.92
CA SER A 313 -5.52 10.52 -6.86
C SER A 313 -4.97 9.10 -6.95
N PRO A 314 -3.65 8.87 -7.09
CA PRO A 314 -3.08 7.53 -7.26
C PRO A 314 -3.37 6.58 -6.09
N SER A 315 -3.63 7.13 -4.91
CA SER A 315 -4.02 6.43 -3.69
C SER A 315 -5.51 6.06 -3.59
N SER A 316 -6.28 6.20 -4.68
CA SER A 316 -7.72 5.88 -4.70
C SER A 316 -8.02 4.46 -5.17
N PHE A 317 -7.08 3.82 -5.87
CA PHE A 317 -7.29 2.49 -6.46
C PHE A 317 -6.97 1.39 -5.46
N ILE A 318 -7.97 0.53 -5.22
CA ILE A 318 -7.88 -0.56 -4.26
C ILE A 318 -8.39 -1.87 -4.87
N GLN A 319 -7.95 -2.95 -4.26
CA GLN A 319 -8.52 -4.27 -4.40
C GLN A 319 -9.20 -4.63 -3.08
N ALA A 320 -10.34 -5.31 -3.13
CA ALA A 320 -10.96 -5.92 -1.94
C ALA A 320 -11.62 -7.25 -2.32
N ILE A 321 -11.81 -8.12 -1.33
CA ILE A 321 -12.64 -9.32 -1.49
C ILE A 321 -14.09 -8.93 -1.22
N VAL A 322 -14.91 -9.07 -2.24
CA VAL A 322 -16.33 -8.69 -2.24
C VAL A 322 -17.12 -9.84 -2.87
N ASP A 323 -18.09 -10.39 -2.13
CA ASP A 323 -18.83 -11.60 -2.51
C ASP A 323 -17.91 -12.78 -2.89
N ASN A 324 -16.90 -13.04 -2.06
CA ASN A 324 -15.88 -14.09 -2.26
C ASN A 324 -15.08 -13.95 -3.57
N GLN A 325 -15.05 -12.76 -4.16
CA GLN A 325 -14.29 -12.47 -5.36
C GLN A 325 -13.39 -11.25 -5.14
N LEU A 326 -12.14 -11.34 -5.61
CA LEU A 326 -11.27 -10.17 -5.66
C LEU A 326 -11.79 -9.20 -6.72
N ARG A 327 -12.04 -7.95 -6.32
CA ARG A 327 -12.50 -6.88 -7.20
C ARG A 327 -11.60 -5.66 -7.08
N ILE A 328 -11.46 -4.95 -8.19
CA ILE A 328 -10.77 -3.66 -8.24
C ILE A 328 -11.80 -2.55 -8.21
N GLY A 329 -11.55 -1.54 -7.39
CA GLY A 329 -12.42 -0.39 -7.25
C GLY A 329 -11.64 0.89 -7.01
N GLN A 330 -12.35 2.00 -7.17
CA GLN A 330 -11.83 3.33 -6.88
C GLN A 330 -12.63 3.95 -5.73
N ILE A 331 -11.92 4.45 -4.73
CA ILE A 331 -12.52 5.13 -3.58
C ILE A 331 -13.03 6.50 -4.02
N SER A 332 -14.34 6.74 -3.79
CA SER A 332 -15.00 8.02 -4.09
C SER A 332 -14.94 8.98 -2.91
N TYR A 333 -15.16 8.49 -1.68
CA TYR A 333 -15.00 9.24 -0.45
C TYR A 333 -14.94 8.29 0.74
N PHE A 334 -14.45 8.80 1.87
CA PHE A 334 -14.53 8.11 3.16
C PHE A 334 -15.53 8.80 4.06
N PHE A 335 -16.19 8.03 4.92
CA PHE A 335 -17.12 8.58 5.89
C PHE A 335 -17.23 7.71 7.14
N THR A 336 -17.67 8.35 8.22
CA THR A 336 -18.15 7.67 9.41
C THR A 336 -19.65 7.80 9.51
N HIS A 337 -20.26 6.78 10.10
CA HIS A 337 -21.70 6.72 10.35
C HIS A 337 -21.96 6.04 11.69
N SER A 338 -22.80 6.65 12.51
CA SER A 338 -23.19 6.09 13.81
C SER A 338 -24.37 5.16 13.63
N PHE A 339 -24.27 3.94 14.12
CA PHE A 339 -25.35 2.97 14.05
C PHE A 339 -25.40 2.08 15.29
N GLY A 340 -26.54 2.13 16.01
CA GLY A 340 -26.63 1.60 17.37
C GLY A 340 -25.70 2.39 18.30
N ASP A 341 -24.93 1.68 19.13
CA ASP A 341 -23.95 2.27 20.05
C ASP A 341 -22.54 2.38 19.42
N ASN A 342 -22.39 2.04 18.14
CA ASN A 342 -21.10 1.96 17.46
C ASN A 342 -20.95 3.04 16.38
N THR A 343 -19.71 3.50 16.20
CA THR A 343 -19.30 4.30 15.04
C THR A 343 -18.63 3.39 14.02
N HIS A 344 -19.08 3.46 12.77
CA HIS A 344 -18.52 2.67 11.67
C HIS A 344 -17.67 3.53 10.73
N TYR A 345 -16.59 2.95 10.21
CA TYR A 345 -15.66 3.57 9.28
C TYR A 345 -15.74 2.91 7.90
N PHE A 346 -16.19 3.68 6.91
CA PHE A 346 -16.43 3.18 5.56
C PHE A 346 -15.67 3.96 4.49
N ALA A 347 -15.35 3.24 3.41
CA ALA A 347 -15.04 3.79 2.11
C ALA A 347 -16.22 3.53 1.18
N PHE A 348 -16.68 4.57 0.48
CA PHE A 348 -17.57 4.39 -0.66
C PHE A 348 -16.73 4.07 -1.90
N VAL A 349 -16.96 2.91 -2.51
CA VAL A 349 -16.12 2.38 -3.59
C VAL A 349 -16.93 2.15 -4.85
N ASN A 350 -16.44 2.71 -5.96
CA ASN A 350 -16.91 2.44 -7.30
C ASN A 350 -16.15 1.22 -7.87
N TRP A 351 -16.85 0.10 -8.06
CA TRP A 351 -16.25 -1.14 -8.55
C TRP A 351 -16.19 -1.18 -10.07
N TYR A 352 -15.05 -1.56 -10.65
CA TYR A 352 -14.93 -1.73 -12.09
C TYR A 352 -15.66 -2.98 -12.60
N SER A 353 -16.15 -2.90 -13.83
CA SER A 353 -16.76 -4.03 -14.53
C SER A 353 -15.69 -4.94 -15.14
N HIS A 354 -15.92 -6.25 -15.15
CA HIS A 354 -15.01 -7.18 -15.84
C HIS A 354 -14.96 -6.85 -17.33
N ALA A 355 -13.80 -7.07 -17.94
CA ALA A 355 -13.69 -7.06 -19.38
C ALA A 355 -14.58 -8.16 -19.98
N THR A 356 -15.27 -7.86 -21.07
CA THR A 356 -16.17 -8.82 -21.75
C THR A 356 -15.39 -9.86 -22.56
N GLN A 357 -14.17 -9.51 -22.97
CA GLN A 357 -13.28 -10.34 -23.76
C GLN A 357 -12.18 -10.93 -22.87
N HIS A 358 -11.78 -12.17 -23.16
CA HIS A 358 -10.58 -12.78 -22.57
C HIS A 358 -9.33 -12.26 -23.27
N PHE A 359 -8.28 -11.94 -22.51
CA PHE A 359 -7.01 -11.43 -23.03
C PHE A 359 -5.87 -12.41 -22.69
N PRO A 360 -5.67 -13.48 -23.49
CA PRO A 360 -4.66 -14.51 -23.21
C PRO A 360 -3.24 -13.96 -23.02
N THR A 361 -2.94 -12.83 -23.66
CA THR A 361 -1.64 -12.16 -23.56
C THR A 361 -1.25 -11.82 -22.12
N PHE A 362 -2.21 -11.65 -21.19
CA PHE A 362 -1.93 -11.31 -19.79
C PHE A 362 -2.04 -12.51 -18.83
N ASP A 363 -2.35 -13.71 -19.33
CA ASP A 363 -2.47 -14.91 -18.51
C ASP A 363 -1.12 -15.21 -17.81
N GLY A 364 -1.19 -15.51 -16.51
CA GLY A 364 0.00 -15.79 -15.69
C GLY A 364 0.88 -14.58 -15.35
N THR A 365 0.52 -13.35 -15.77
CA THR A 365 1.31 -12.14 -15.49
C THR A 365 0.95 -11.41 -14.20
N GLY A 366 -0.17 -11.81 -13.58
CA GLY A 366 -0.80 -11.08 -12.49
C GLY A 366 -1.50 -9.78 -12.92
N ILE A 367 -1.37 -9.36 -14.18
CA ILE A 367 -2.10 -8.22 -14.75
C ILE A 367 -3.52 -8.67 -15.08
N GLN A 368 -4.51 -7.90 -14.61
CA GLN A 368 -5.92 -8.12 -14.89
C GLN A 368 -6.48 -7.01 -15.76
N VAL A 369 -7.34 -7.36 -16.71
CA VAL A 369 -8.01 -6.42 -17.62
C VAL A 369 -9.44 -6.15 -17.14
N TRP A 370 -9.79 -4.87 -17.01
CA TRP A 370 -11.11 -4.42 -16.60
C TRP A 370 -11.66 -3.41 -17.59
N LYS A 371 -12.98 -3.35 -17.71
CA LYS A 371 -13.62 -2.27 -18.47
C LYS A 371 -13.51 -0.98 -17.66
N ASN A 372 -13.16 0.14 -18.31
CA ASN A 372 -13.16 1.46 -17.68
C ASN A 372 -14.60 1.99 -17.52
N GLN A 373 -15.40 1.25 -16.75
CA GLN A 373 -16.80 1.53 -16.46
C GLN A 373 -17.16 0.94 -15.10
N TYR A 374 -17.75 1.76 -14.24
CA TYR A 374 -18.22 1.32 -12.94
C TYR A 374 -19.48 0.47 -13.02
N LYS A 375 -19.58 -0.52 -12.14
CA LYS A 375 -20.83 -1.21 -11.86
C LYS A 375 -21.80 -0.25 -11.17
N PRO A 376 -23.12 -0.46 -11.30
CA PRO A 376 -24.12 0.28 -10.53
C PRO A 376 -23.86 0.18 -9.03
N VAL A 377 -24.25 1.23 -8.30
CA VAL A 377 -24.14 1.27 -6.84
C VAL A 377 -24.95 0.11 -6.24
N SER A 378 -24.38 -0.53 -5.24
CA SER A 378 -25.04 -1.60 -4.49
C SER A 378 -24.53 -1.62 -3.05
N ARG A 379 -25.04 -2.52 -2.21
CA ARG A 379 -24.51 -2.74 -0.84
C ARG A 379 -23.00 -2.94 -0.81
N LEU A 380 -22.43 -3.49 -1.89
CA LEU A 380 -21.01 -3.78 -2.02
C LEU A 380 -20.15 -2.51 -2.18
N SER A 381 -20.76 -1.39 -2.57
CA SER A 381 -20.08 -0.09 -2.64
C SER A 381 -19.78 0.47 -1.25
N ILE A 382 -20.42 -0.04 -0.19
CA ILE A 382 -20.09 0.28 1.19
C ILE A 382 -19.05 -0.73 1.68
N LEU A 383 -17.80 -0.29 1.77
CA LEU A 383 -16.69 -1.12 2.19
C LEU A 383 -16.16 -0.67 3.56
N PRO A 384 -16.21 -1.52 4.60
CA PRO A 384 -15.43 -1.30 5.82
C PRO A 384 -13.98 -1.05 5.48
N ILE A 385 -13.37 0.00 6.04
CA ILE A 385 -11.99 0.37 5.71
C ILE A 385 -11.01 -0.79 6.00
N HIS A 386 -11.30 -1.59 7.03
CA HIS A 386 -10.57 -2.79 7.41
C HIS A 386 -10.58 -3.89 6.34
N ARG A 387 -11.45 -3.82 5.33
CA ARG A 387 -11.54 -4.78 4.22
C ARG A 387 -10.78 -4.35 2.95
N ILE A 388 -10.12 -3.20 2.96
CA ILE A 388 -9.23 -2.82 1.85
C ILE A 388 -8.11 -3.87 1.77
N TYR A 389 -8.01 -4.59 0.65
CA TYR A 389 -7.12 -5.75 0.49
C TYR A 389 -5.74 -5.39 -0.05
N ASN A 390 -5.64 -4.70 -1.18
CA ASN A 390 -4.34 -4.27 -1.70
C ASN A 390 -4.49 -2.93 -2.42
N PRO A 391 -3.45 -2.09 -2.40
CA PRO A 391 -3.35 -1.00 -3.35
C PRO A 391 -3.10 -1.54 -4.76
N VAL A 392 -3.52 -0.78 -5.79
CA VAL A 392 -3.51 -1.26 -7.17
C VAL A 392 -2.81 -0.25 -8.07
N ALA A 393 -1.86 -0.72 -8.89
CA ALA A 393 -1.36 0.05 -10.02
C ALA A 393 -2.30 -0.10 -11.22
N VAL A 394 -2.54 1.01 -11.92
CA VAL A 394 -3.49 1.08 -13.04
C VAL A 394 -2.82 1.70 -14.25
N LYS A 395 -3.04 1.11 -15.43
CA LYS A 395 -2.58 1.63 -16.71
C LYS A 395 -3.74 1.66 -17.71
N PRO A 396 -4.00 2.78 -18.41
CA PRO A 396 -4.97 2.79 -19.50
C PRO A 396 -4.66 1.74 -20.56
N TYR A 397 -5.69 1.18 -21.18
CA TYR A 397 -5.57 0.20 -22.24
C TYR A 397 -6.55 0.46 -23.38
N ILE A 398 -6.35 -0.24 -24.49
CA ILE A 398 -7.17 -0.13 -25.69
C ILE A 398 -8.65 -0.45 -25.41
N ASP A 399 -9.53 0.05 -26.27
CA ASP A 399 -10.98 -0.20 -26.25
C ASP A 399 -11.67 0.17 -24.92
N ASN A 400 -11.21 1.28 -24.31
CA ASN A 400 -11.73 1.77 -23.02
C ASN A 400 -11.62 0.71 -21.91
N ASN A 401 -10.54 -0.06 -21.92
CA ASN A 401 -10.16 -0.96 -20.83
C ASN A 401 -9.04 -0.34 -19.98
N ILE A 402 -8.82 -0.92 -18.81
CA ILE A 402 -7.69 -0.64 -17.94
C ILE A 402 -6.97 -1.94 -17.59
N LEU A 403 -5.65 -1.88 -17.54
CA LEU A 403 -4.82 -2.91 -16.93
C LEU A 403 -4.62 -2.58 -15.46
N THR A 404 -4.70 -3.59 -14.61
CA THR A 404 -4.55 -3.44 -13.16
C THR A 404 -3.56 -4.47 -12.65
N LEU A 405 -2.77 -4.08 -11.66
CA LEU A 405 -1.81 -4.95 -10.99
C LEU A 405 -1.91 -4.72 -9.48
N SER A 406 -2.24 -5.77 -8.75
CA SER A 406 -2.30 -5.70 -7.28
C SER A 406 -0.88 -5.65 -6.72
N LEU A 407 -0.66 -4.74 -5.78
CA LEU A 407 0.64 -4.50 -5.19
C LEU A 407 0.62 -4.85 -3.70
N PRO A 408 1.72 -5.43 -3.16
CA PRO A 408 1.82 -5.70 -1.74
C PRO A 408 1.61 -4.46 -0.88
N ARG A 409 0.88 -4.63 0.22
CA ARG A 409 0.82 -3.60 1.25
C ARG A 409 2.21 -3.33 1.83
N LYS A 410 2.61 -2.06 1.85
CA LYS A 410 3.78 -1.56 2.57
C LYS A 410 3.42 -1.23 4.02
N ILE A 411 3.97 -1.94 5.00
CA ILE A 411 3.86 -1.50 6.40
C ILE A 411 5.02 -0.55 6.64
N TYR A 412 4.73 0.64 7.13
CA TYR A 412 5.75 1.44 7.79
C TYR A 412 5.56 1.17 9.29
N MET A 413 6.47 0.37 9.86
CA MET A 413 6.60 0.27 11.31
C MET A 413 7.47 1.43 11.79
#